data_AF-A0A0D3A5S9-F1
#
_entry.id   AF-A0A0D3A5S9-F1
#
_cell.length_a   1.000
_cell.length_b   1.000
_cell.length_c   1.000
_cell.angle_alpha   90.00
_cell.angle_beta   90.00
_cell.angle_gamma   90.00
#
_symmetry.space_group_name_H-M   'P 1'
#
loop_
_entity.id
_entity.type
_entity.pdbx_description
1 polymer ?
#
loop_
_entity_poly.entity_id
_entity_poly.type
_entity_poly.pdbx_seq_one_letter_code
_entity_poly.pdbx_strand_id
1 'polypeptide(L)'
;MQIGFRYGSLVEDYYTGYRLHCEGWRSIFCNPPKIAFYGDSPKCLIDVVSQQKRWTIGLLEVAFSRFSPITYGVRSTSLLTGMAYCQYAFWAFSSIPLVIYGFLPQVALLYGASVFPKSSDPCFWLYIFLFLGAYGQDLLDFVLEGGTCHCWWNDQRMWLIRGFSSFIFGSLEFTLKTLNLSTYGFNLTSKVNDDDTQSKRYEQEMFDFGASSIMFFPITTLAIVNLLAFVYGLYGVFVWGEGLVLELMLVSFAVVNSLPIYMAMVLRDDDGKLPKNVCILAGSLACFVIMSVFFVLK
;
A
#
# COMPACT_ATOMS: atom_id res chain seq x y z
N MET A 1 15.26 17.78 -31.42
CA MET A 1 13.95 18.11 -30.84
C MET A 1 13.11 16.85 -30.88
N GLN A 2 12.86 16.20 -29.73
CA GLN A 2 11.85 15.12 -29.72
C GLN A 2 10.49 15.82 -29.76
N ILE A 3 9.61 15.46 -30.68
CA ILE A 3 8.28 16.08 -30.85
C ILE A 3 7.23 15.01 -30.54
N GLY A 4 6.18 15.37 -29.81
CA GLY A 4 5.08 14.46 -29.44
C GLY A 4 5.34 13.67 -28.16
N PHE A 5 4.69 12.51 -28.07
CA PHE A 5 4.67 11.67 -26.87
C PHE A 5 6.07 11.16 -26.49
N ARG A 6 6.37 11.15 -25.20
CA ARG A 6 7.67 10.74 -24.67
C ARG A 6 7.62 9.25 -24.31
N TYR A 7 8.30 8.44 -25.11
CA TYR A 7 8.44 7.00 -24.88
C TYR A 7 9.59 6.70 -23.90
N GLY A 8 9.57 5.50 -23.32
CA GLY A 8 10.64 4.98 -22.45
C GLY A 8 10.25 4.79 -20.98
N SER A 9 8.95 4.83 -20.68
CA SER A 9 8.40 4.48 -19.37
C SER A 9 7.02 3.86 -19.56
N LEU A 10 6.58 2.94 -18.69
CA LEU A 10 5.19 2.46 -18.69
C LEU A 10 4.15 3.53 -18.30
N VAL A 11 4.58 4.67 -17.77
CA VAL A 11 3.74 5.84 -17.44
C VAL A 11 4.05 7.00 -18.38
N GLU A 12 3.86 6.77 -19.68
CA GLU A 12 4.18 7.73 -20.74
C GLU A 12 3.40 9.04 -20.62
N ASP A 13 2.18 8.99 -20.05
CA ASP A 13 1.34 10.14 -19.71
C ASP A 13 2.01 11.07 -18.69
N TYR A 14 2.40 10.50 -17.55
CA TYR A 14 3.13 11.18 -16.50
C TYR A 14 4.48 11.71 -17.02
N TYR A 15 5.22 10.86 -17.73
CA TYR A 15 6.55 11.19 -18.24
C TYR A 15 6.49 12.31 -19.29
N THR A 16 5.51 12.29 -20.19
CA THR A 16 5.30 13.34 -21.19
C THR A 16 4.97 14.68 -20.51
N GLY A 17 4.00 14.69 -19.58
CA GLY A 17 3.64 15.91 -18.86
C GLY A 17 4.81 16.51 -18.07
N TYR A 18 5.56 15.67 -17.38
CA TYR A 18 6.78 16.07 -16.67
C TYR A 18 7.83 16.71 -17.59
N ARG A 19 8.10 16.09 -18.75
CA ARG A 19 9.08 16.60 -19.71
C ARG A 19 8.65 17.93 -20.29
N LEU A 20 7.36 18.11 -20.60
CA LEU A 20 6.82 19.39 -21.06
C LEU A 20 6.97 20.48 -20.01
N HIS A 21 6.69 20.20 -18.73
CA HIS A 21 6.91 21.17 -17.66
C HIS A 21 8.39 21.55 -17.49
N CYS A 22 9.32 20.61 -17.69
CA CYS A 22 10.76 20.91 -17.73
C CYS A 22 11.18 21.76 -18.94
N GLU A 23 10.38 21.78 -20.00
CA GLU A 23 10.58 22.61 -21.20
C GLU A 23 9.91 23.99 -21.06
N GLY A 24 9.31 24.29 -19.90
CA GLY A 24 8.71 25.59 -19.59
C GLY A 24 7.20 25.69 -19.86
N TRP A 25 6.56 24.60 -20.29
CA TRP A 25 5.11 24.56 -20.44
C TRP A 25 4.41 24.66 -19.07
N ARG A 26 3.19 25.19 -19.08
CA ARG A 26 2.33 25.31 -17.90
C ARG A 26 1.02 24.55 -18.12
N SER A 27 0.58 23.84 -17.11
CA SER A 27 -0.72 23.16 -17.08
C SER A 27 -1.76 24.00 -16.34
N ILE A 28 -3.03 23.76 -16.66
CA ILE A 28 -4.19 24.32 -15.97
C ILE A 28 -5.07 23.13 -15.57
N PHE A 29 -5.44 23.07 -14.28
CA PHE A 29 -6.42 22.12 -13.78
C PHE A 29 -7.78 22.80 -13.69
N CYS A 30 -8.80 22.20 -14.31
CA CYS A 30 -10.16 22.71 -14.32
C CYS A 30 -11.08 21.69 -13.65
N ASN A 31 -11.75 22.10 -12.57
CA ASN A 31 -12.74 21.27 -11.87
C ASN A 31 -14.15 21.87 -12.02
N PRO A 32 -14.86 21.59 -13.14
CA PRO A 32 -16.21 22.10 -13.35
C PRO A 32 -17.22 21.47 -12.38
N PRO A 33 -18.27 22.19 -11.95
CA PRO A 33 -19.30 21.63 -11.07
C PRO A 33 -20.03 20.41 -11.65
N LYS A 34 -20.09 20.32 -12.99
CA LYS A 34 -20.63 19.15 -13.70
C LYS A 34 -19.47 18.31 -14.20
N ILE A 35 -19.49 17.02 -13.85
CA ILE A 35 -18.51 16.03 -14.32
C ILE A 35 -18.48 16.04 -15.85
N ALA A 36 -17.31 16.36 -16.41
CA ALA A 36 -17.11 16.49 -17.85
C ALA A 36 -16.70 15.16 -18.52
N PHE A 37 -16.09 14.25 -17.75
CA PHE A 37 -15.57 12.97 -18.25
C PHE A 37 -15.98 11.85 -17.30
N TYR A 38 -16.54 10.78 -17.86
CA TYR A 38 -16.88 9.55 -17.14
C TYR A 38 -15.96 8.43 -17.61
N GLY A 39 -15.51 7.60 -16.67
CA GLY A 39 -14.70 6.42 -16.94
C GLY A 39 -15.21 5.25 -16.12
N ASP A 40 -14.99 4.03 -16.62
CA ASP A 40 -15.26 2.82 -15.86
C ASP A 40 -14.08 2.51 -14.94
N SER A 41 -14.38 2.12 -13.70
CA SER A 41 -13.37 1.82 -12.68
C SER A 41 -13.21 0.32 -12.51
N PRO A 42 -11.99 -0.17 -12.20
CA PRO A 42 -11.83 -1.59 -11.95
C PRO A 42 -12.67 -2.03 -10.74
N LYS A 43 -13.57 -2.99 -10.97
CA LYS A 43 -14.45 -3.54 -9.93
C LYS A 43 -13.79 -4.67 -9.12
N CYS A 44 -12.58 -5.10 -9.50
CA CYS A 44 -11.81 -6.14 -8.82
C CYS A 44 -10.46 -5.61 -8.33
N LEU A 45 -10.06 -6.02 -7.13
CA LEU A 45 -8.83 -5.60 -6.48
C LEU A 45 -7.58 -6.07 -7.23
N ILE A 46 -7.60 -7.24 -7.87
CA ILE A 46 -6.44 -7.69 -8.65
C ILE A 46 -6.15 -6.77 -9.82
N ASP A 47 -7.19 -6.22 -10.47
CA ASP A 47 -7.02 -5.28 -11.57
C ASP A 47 -6.43 -3.96 -11.08
N VAL A 48 -6.91 -3.46 -9.93
CA VAL A 48 -6.37 -2.25 -9.28
C VAL A 48 -4.89 -2.43 -8.94
N VAL A 49 -4.53 -3.51 -8.25
CA VAL A 49 -3.15 -3.78 -7.84
C VAL A 49 -2.24 -4.04 -9.04
N SER A 50 -2.74 -4.71 -10.09
CA SER A 50 -1.99 -4.93 -11.33
C SER A 50 -1.74 -3.62 -12.08
N GLN A 51 -2.72 -2.72 -12.12
CA GLN A 51 -2.57 -1.39 -12.68
C GLN A 51 -1.54 -0.57 -11.88
N GLN A 52 -1.63 -0.57 -10.56
CA GLN A 52 -0.69 0.16 -9.69
C GLN A 52 0.73 -0.42 -9.73
N LYS A 53 0.88 -1.73 -9.96
CA LYS A 53 2.17 -2.36 -10.23
C LYS A 53 2.80 -1.79 -11.50
N ARG A 54 2.03 -1.64 -12.60
CA ARG A 54 2.53 -0.99 -13.83
C ARG A 54 2.94 0.45 -13.58
N TRP A 55 2.13 1.20 -12.84
CA TRP A 55 2.46 2.58 -12.47
C TRP A 55 3.76 2.62 -11.69
N THR A 56 3.93 1.73 -10.72
CA THR A 56 5.17 1.61 -9.93
C THR A 56 6.39 1.41 -10.82
N ILE A 57 6.34 0.44 -11.74
CA ILE A 57 7.44 0.15 -12.66
C ILE A 57 7.75 1.39 -13.52
N GLY A 58 6.73 2.00 -14.12
CA GLY A 58 6.91 3.18 -14.96
C GLY A 58 7.47 4.38 -14.19
N LEU A 59 6.96 4.64 -12.99
CA LEU A 59 7.41 5.73 -12.13
C LEU A 59 8.88 5.56 -11.73
N LEU A 60 9.30 4.32 -11.42
CA LEU A 60 10.70 3.99 -11.16
C LEU A 60 11.58 4.11 -12.41
N GLU A 61 11.08 3.73 -13.59
CA GLU A 61 11.77 3.97 -14.87
C GLU A 61 12.05 5.47 -15.07
N VAL A 62 11.09 6.34 -14.74
CA VAL A 62 11.31 7.81 -14.78
C VAL A 62 12.28 8.25 -13.68
N ALA A 63 12.12 7.75 -12.44
CA ALA A 63 12.94 8.10 -11.28
C ALA A 63 14.43 7.82 -11.50
N PHE A 64 14.77 6.71 -12.16
CA PHE A 64 16.14 6.28 -12.45
C PHE A 64 16.58 6.56 -13.90
N SER A 65 15.79 7.34 -14.66
CA SER A 65 16.19 7.79 -16.00
C SER A 65 17.19 8.95 -15.95
N ARG A 66 17.80 9.25 -17.12
CA ARG A 66 18.57 10.49 -17.33
C ARG A 66 17.78 11.75 -17.00
N PHE A 67 16.46 11.69 -17.05
CA PHE A 67 15.56 12.80 -16.78
C PHE A 67 14.89 12.67 -15.40
N SER A 68 15.57 12.06 -14.43
CA SER A 68 15.07 11.93 -13.06
C SER A 68 14.50 13.25 -12.50
N PRO A 69 13.30 13.23 -11.87
CA PRO A 69 12.73 14.41 -11.23
C PRO A 69 13.64 15.06 -10.18
N ILE A 70 14.44 14.26 -9.45
CA ILE A 70 15.34 14.78 -8.40
C ILE A 70 16.47 15.63 -8.99
N THR A 71 17.05 15.21 -10.11
CA THR A 71 18.23 15.87 -10.68
C THR A 71 17.84 16.82 -11.81
N TYR A 72 17.22 16.28 -12.86
CA TYR A 72 16.82 17.05 -14.03
C TYR A 72 15.59 17.91 -13.74
N GLY A 73 14.60 17.36 -13.04
CA GLY A 73 13.34 18.05 -12.74
C GLY A 73 13.56 19.28 -11.88
N VAL A 74 14.12 19.11 -10.68
CA VAL A 74 14.42 20.22 -9.76
C VAL A 74 15.27 21.34 -10.40
N ARG A 75 16.16 20.99 -11.36
CA ARG A 75 16.96 21.97 -12.09
C ARG A 75 16.19 22.69 -13.21
N SER A 76 15.28 21.98 -13.88
CA SER A 76 14.63 22.44 -15.12
C SER A 76 13.24 23.04 -14.90
N THR A 77 12.64 22.81 -13.74
CA THR A 77 11.36 23.40 -13.32
C THR A 77 11.51 24.08 -11.95
N SER A 78 10.42 24.58 -11.38
CA SER A 78 10.42 25.12 -10.02
C SER A 78 10.71 24.02 -8.99
N LEU A 79 11.30 24.36 -7.85
CA LEU A 79 11.57 23.41 -6.77
C LEU A 79 10.29 22.66 -6.35
N LEU A 80 9.18 23.38 -6.20
CA LEU A 80 7.90 22.80 -5.79
C LEU A 80 7.34 21.82 -6.83
N THR A 81 7.39 22.18 -8.12
CA THR A 81 6.98 21.29 -9.22
C THR A 81 7.87 20.07 -9.30
N GLY A 82 9.20 20.25 -9.17
CA GLY A 82 10.15 19.16 -9.10
C GLY A 82 9.84 18.19 -7.96
N MET A 83 9.59 18.71 -6.75
CA MET A 83 9.20 17.90 -5.59
C MET A 83 7.88 17.16 -5.78
N ALA A 84 6.86 17.80 -6.38
CA ALA A 84 5.58 17.15 -6.67
C ALA A 84 5.76 15.94 -7.61
N TYR A 85 6.59 16.08 -8.64
CA TYR A 85 6.96 14.95 -9.50
C TYR A 85 7.80 13.90 -8.75
N CYS A 86 8.75 14.31 -7.90
CA CYS A 86 9.50 13.36 -7.08
C CYS A 86 8.58 12.51 -6.19
N GLN A 87 7.57 13.11 -5.57
CA GLN A 87 6.64 12.37 -4.70
C GLN A 87 5.98 11.20 -5.43
N TYR A 88 5.52 11.41 -6.66
CA TYR A 88 4.95 10.34 -7.48
C TYR A 88 6.03 9.36 -7.96
N ALA A 89 7.15 9.84 -8.49
CA ALA A 89 8.22 9.00 -9.02
C ALA A 89 8.78 8.02 -7.97
N PHE A 90 8.83 8.43 -6.70
CA PHE A 90 9.34 7.66 -5.58
C PHE A 90 8.23 7.06 -4.69
N TRP A 91 6.97 7.07 -5.15
CA TRP A 91 5.82 6.67 -4.33
C TRP A 91 5.94 5.24 -3.76
N ALA A 92 6.49 4.32 -4.55
CA ALA A 92 6.66 2.92 -4.14
C ALA A 92 7.64 2.72 -2.96
N PHE A 93 8.53 3.67 -2.70
CA PHE A 93 9.42 3.60 -1.53
C PHE A 93 8.67 3.69 -0.20
N SER A 94 7.41 4.16 -0.19
CA SER A 94 6.53 4.06 0.98
C SER A 94 6.27 2.62 1.45
N SER A 95 6.51 1.61 0.60
CA SER A 95 6.48 0.20 1.01
C SER A 95 7.53 -0.17 2.04
N ILE A 96 8.69 0.50 2.07
CA ILE A 96 9.78 0.22 3.03
C ILE A 96 9.33 0.47 4.48
N PRO A 97 8.91 1.70 4.87
CA PRO A 97 8.42 1.93 6.21
C PRO A 97 7.17 1.11 6.52
N LEU A 98 6.30 0.87 5.55
CA LEU A 98 5.12 0.00 5.72
C LEU A 98 5.50 -1.43 6.11
N VAL A 99 6.47 -2.04 5.43
CA VAL A 99 6.95 -3.40 5.77
C VAL A 99 7.62 -3.40 7.15
N ILE A 100 8.43 -2.39 7.48
CA ILE A 100 9.08 -2.28 8.78
C ILE A 100 8.04 -2.18 9.90
N TYR A 101 7.16 -1.18 9.87
CA TYR A 101 6.13 -0.98 10.90
C TYR A 101 4.99 -2.01 10.85
N GLY A 102 4.87 -2.74 9.74
CA GLY A 102 3.94 -3.86 9.62
C GLY A 102 4.41 -5.14 10.32
N PHE A 103 5.71 -5.32 10.56
CA PHE A 103 6.21 -6.50 11.29
C PHE A 103 6.86 -6.16 12.63
N LEU A 104 7.49 -5.00 12.77
CA LEU A 104 8.29 -4.64 13.93
C LEU A 104 7.46 -4.58 15.24
N PRO A 105 6.36 -3.79 15.35
CA PRO A 105 5.52 -3.77 16.56
C PRO A 105 4.94 -5.14 16.95
N GLN A 106 4.58 -5.97 15.98
CA GLN A 106 3.88 -7.24 16.16
C GLN A 106 4.83 -8.33 16.64
N VAL A 107 6.01 -8.38 16.03
CA VAL A 107 7.11 -9.22 16.47
C VAL A 107 7.53 -8.78 17.88
N ALA A 108 7.76 -7.48 18.10
CA ALA A 108 8.08 -6.94 19.42
C ALA A 108 7.06 -7.37 20.50
N LEU A 109 5.77 -7.28 20.17
CA LEU A 109 4.67 -7.70 21.05
C LEU A 109 4.69 -9.21 21.36
N LEU A 110 4.96 -10.07 20.36
CA LEU A 110 5.04 -11.53 20.55
C LEU A 110 6.21 -11.95 21.45
N TYR A 111 7.33 -11.22 21.42
CA TYR A 111 8.53 -11.53 22.21
C TYR A 111 8.64 -10.75 23.52
N GLY A 112 7.69 -9.86 23.81
CA GLY A 112 7.75 -9.00 24.99
C GLY A 112 8.90 -7.99 24.95
N ALA A 113 9.38 -7.64 23.75
CA ALA A 113 10.40 -6.62 23.56
C ALA A 113 9.74 -5.25 23.39
N SER A 114 10.19 -4.25 24.16
CA SER A 114 9.73 -2.87 24.03
C SER A 114 10.55 -2.19 22.94
N VAL A 115 9.92 -1.85 21.82
CA VAL A 115 10.56 -1.07 20.73
C VAL A 115 10.18 0.40 20.87
N PHE A 116 8.98 0.67 21.40
CA PHE A 116 8.52 2.03 21.70
C PHE A 116 8.68 2.34 23.20
N PRO A 117 8.63 3.64 23.58
CA PRO A 117 8.69 4.04 24.99
C PRO A 117 7.57 3.40 25.82
N LYS A 118 7.92 2.94 27.03
CA LYS A 118 6.95 2.42 27.99
C LYS A 118 6.06 3.55 28.51
N SER A 119 4.89 3.20 29.06
CA SER A 119 3.94 4.17 29.65
C SER A 119 4.52 5.04 30.78
N SER A 120 5.62 4.60 31.41
CA SER A 120 6.35 5.37 32.42
C SER A 120 7.27 6.45 31.83
N ASP A 121 7.59 6.39 30.54
CA ASP A 121 8.45 7.35 29.86
C ASP A 121 7.62 8.56 29.39
N PRO A 122 8.01 9.81 29.68
CA PRO A 122 7.34 11.00 29.16
C PRO A 122 7.17 11.02 27.63
N CYS A 123 8.10 10.41 26.89
CA CYS A 123 8.05 10.30 25.43
C CYS A 123 6.85 9.47 24.95
N PHE A 124 6.29 8.59 25.78
CA PHE A 124 5.09 7.81 25.46
C PHE A 124 3.96 8.68 24.91
N TRP A 125 3.67 9.80 25.58
CA TRP A 125 2.62 10.74 25.17
C TRP A 125 2.93 11.44 23.85
N LEU A 126 4.21 11.68 23.55
CA LEU A 126 4.63 12.23 22.27
C LEU A 126 4.26 11.28 21.12
N TYR A 127 4.49 9.98 21.26
CA TYR A 127 4.13 9.00 20.21
C TYR A 127 2.62 8.91 19.99
N ILE A 128 1.82 8.96 21.06
CA ILE A 128 0.35 9.02 20.94
C ILE A 128 -0.06 10.29 20.19
N PHE A 129 0.48 11.45 20.57
CA PHE A 129 0.18 12.72 19.93
C PHE A 129 0.57 12.72 18.45
N LEU A 130 1.74 12.19 18.10
CA LEU A 130 2.19 12.08 16.71
C LEU A 130 1.29 11.17 15.88
N PHE A 131 0.90 10.02 16.43
CA PHE A 131 0.00 9.09 15.75
C PHE A 131 -1.38 9.71 15.50
N LEU A 132 -2.02 10.24 16.54
CA LEU A 132 -3.34 10.87 16.43
C LEU A 132 -3.30 12.15 15.58
N GLY A 133 -2.23 12.95 15.71
CA GLY A 133 -2.03 14.17 14.94
C GLY A 133 -1.88 13.89 13.44
N ALA A 134 -1.08 12.89 13.06
CA ALA A 134 -0.88 12.53 11.66
C ALA A 134 -2.17 12.04 10.99
N TYR A 135 -2.84 11.02 11.58
CA TYR A 135 -4.08 10.50 11.02
C TYR A 135 -5.25 11.49 11.16
N GLY A 136 -5.27 12.31 12.22
CA GLY A 136 -6.29 13.33 12.43
C GLY A 136 -6.19 14.47 11.41
N GLN A 137 -4.97 14.92 11.10
CA GLN A 137 -4.75 15.92 10.04
C GLN A 137 -5.12 15.35 8.67
N ASP A 138 -4.67 14.14 8.35
CA ASP A 138 -4.98 13.50 7.06
C ASP A 138 -6.49 13.30 6.87
N LEU A 139 -7.22 12.88 7.92
CA LEU A 139 -8.68 12.80 7.89
C LEU A 139 -9.32 14.17 7.67
N LEU A 140 -8.84 15.21 8.36
CA LEU A 140 -9.37 16.56 8.23
C LEU A 140 -9.19 17.09 6.81
N ASP A 141 -7.99 16.95 6.24
CA ASP A 141 -7.70 17.35 4.86
C ASP A 141 -8.60 16.59 3.87
N PHE A 142 -8.78 15.27 4.07
CA PHE A 142 -9.64 14.44 3.22
C PHE A 142 -11.11 14.87 3.23
N VAL A 143 -11.64 15.26 4.40
CA VAL A 143 -13.03 15.72 4.56
C VAL A 143 -13.21 17.15 4.01
N LEU A 144 -12.22 18.03 4.20
CA LEU A 144 -12.25 19.39 3.65
C LEU A 144 -12.27 19.41 2.12
N GLU A 145 -11.64 18.44 1.48
CA GLU A 145 -11.69 18.24 0.02
C GLU A 145 -12.99 17.56 -0.47
N GLY A 146 -13.98 17.39 0.41
CA GLY A 146 -15.30 16.84 0.08
C GLY A 146 -15.42 15.31 0.17
N GLY A 147 -14.39 14.64 0.70
CA GLY A 147 -14.43 13.21 1.01
C GLY A 147 -15.25 12.90 2.27
N THR A 148 -15.58 11.62 2.47
CA THR A 148 -16.21 11.15 3.71
C THR A 148 -15.21 10.43 4.60
N CYS A 149 -15.47 10.34 5.90
CA CYS A 149 -14.64 9.55 6.83
C CYS A 149 -14.55 8.07 6.40
N HIS A 150 -15.61 7.54 5.79
CA HIS A 150 -15.63 6.17 5.27
C HIS A 150 -14.67 6.01 4.08
N CYS A 151 -14.70 6.95 3.13
CA CYS A 151 -13.78 6.97 1.99
C CYS A 151 -12.32 7.13 2.45
N TRP A 152 -12.06 7.99 3.45
CA TRP A 152 -10.74 8.15 4.04
C TRP A 152 -10.22 6.83 4.63
N TRP A 153 -11.05 6.14 5.42
CA TRP A 153 -10.67 4.86 6.00
C TRP A 153 -10.37 3.80 4.92
N ASN A 154 -11.14 3.80 3.83
CA ASN A 154 -10.86 2.95 2.68
C ASN A 154 -9.57 3.32 1.96
N ASP A 155 -9.17 4.59 1.91
CA ASP A 155 -7.85 4.98 1.40
C ASP A 155 -6.70 4.47 2.30
N GLN A 156 -6.86 4.49 3.63
CA GLN A 156 -5.88 3.88 4.55
C GLN A 156 -5.71 2.38 4.29
N ARG A 157 -6.83 1.66 4.09
CA ARG A 157 -6.81 0.24 3.70
C ARG A 157 -6.10 0.04 2.36
N MET A 158 -6.41 0.86 1.36
CA MET A 158 -5.77 0.79 0.05
C MET A 158 -4.29 1.17 0.09
N TRP A 159 -3.87 2.08 0.98
CA TRP A 159 -2.48 2.41 1.22
C TRP A 159 -1.71 1.20 1.76
N LEU A 160 -2.27 0.50 2.74
CA LEU A 160 -1.71 -0.75 3.26
C LEU A 160 -1.63 -1.84 2.17
N ILE A 161 -2.71 -2.07 1.42
CA ILE A 161 -2.76 -3.06 0.33
C ILE A 161 -1.69 -2.75 -0.71
N ARG A 162 -1.59 -1.50 -1.18
CA ARG A 162 -0.57 -1.04 -2.15
C ARG A 162 0.85 -1.35 -1.68
N GLY A 163 1.15 -1.01 -0.43
CA GLY A 163 2.46 -1.21 0.17
C GLY A 163 2.90 -2.66 0.19
N PHE A 164 1.99 -3.57 0.55
CA PHE A 164 2.27 -5.01 0.64
C PHE A 164 1.94 -5.80 -0.64
N SER A 165 1.68 -5.11 -1.75
CA SER A 165 1.41 -5.76 -3.04
C SER A 165 2.09 -5.01 -4.20
N SER A 166 1.39 -4.10 -4.86
CA SER A 166 1.84 -3.42 -6.08
C SER A 166 3.20 -2.77 -5.94
N PHE A 167 3.51 -2.16 -4.80
CA PHE A 167 4.79 -1.47 -4.60
C PHE A 167 5.96 -2.44 -4.46
N ILE A 168 5.81 -3.51 -3.68
CA ILE A 168 6.85 -4.55 -3.54
C ILE A 168 7.09 -5.25 -4.87
N PHE A 169 6.03 -5.76 -5.50
CA PHE A 169 6.16 -6.51 -6.75
C PHE A 169 6.59 -5.62 -7.93
N GLY A 170 6.13 -4.38 -7.99
CA GLY A 170 6.56 -3.41 -9.00
C GLY A 170 8.03 -3.02 -8.84
N SER A 171 8.48 -2.77 -7.61
CA SER A 171 9.89 -2.42 -7.33
C SER A 171 10.83 -3.60 -7.58
N LEU A 172 10.40 -4.82 -7.21
CA LEU A 172 11.13 -6.04 -7.50
C LEU A 172 11.27 -6.26 -9.01
N GLU A 173 10.17 -6.17 -9.75
CA GLU A 173 10.20 -6.34 -11.22
C GLU A 173 11.08 -5.28 -11.88
N PHE A 174 10.97 -4.01 -11.48
CA PHE A 174 11.84 -2.94 -11.95
C PHE A 174 13.33 -3.24 -11.68
N THR A 175 13.65 -3.72 -10.47
CA THR A 175 15.02 -4.07 -10.09
C THR A 175 15.54 -5.23 -10.93
N LEU A 176 14.75 -6.29 -11.12
CA LEU A 176 15.11 -7.43 -11.96
C LEU A 176 15.35 -7.00 -13.42
N LYS A 177 14.49 -6.15 -13.98
CA LYS A 177 14.68 -5.57 -15.33
C LYS A 177 15.99 -4.79 -15.42
N THR A 178 16.26 -3.94 -14.43
CA THR A 178 17.48 -3.11 -14.40
C THR A 178 18.75 -3.96 -14.32
N LEU A 179 18.68 -5.13 -13.66
CA LEU A 179 19.78 -6.09 -13.56
C LEU A 179 19.86 -7.06 -14.76
N ASN A 180 19.03 -6.89 -15.79
CA ASN A 180 18.89 -7.83 -16.93
C ASN A 180 18.58 -9.28 -16.51
N LEU A 181 17.90 -9.46 -15.38
CA LEU A 181 17.42 -10.76 -14.91
C LEU A 181 16.05 -11.07 -15.51
N SER A 182 15.72 -12.36 -15.61
CA SER A 182 14.41 -12.78 -16.12
C SER A 182 13.30 -12.20 -15.24
N THR A 183 12.31 -11.61 -15.87
CA THR A 183 11.10 -11.15 -15.21
C THR A 183 10.03 -12.21 -15.34
N TYR A 184 9.22 -12.39 -14.29
CA TYR A 184 7.99 -13.17 -14.42
C TYR A 184 7.07 -12.43 -15.38
N GLY A 185 6.70 -13.12 -16.47
CA GLY A 185 5.95 -12.56 -17.58
C GLY A 185 4.68 -11.85 -17.14
N PHE A 186 4.42 -10.73 -17.79
CA PHE A 186 3.23 -9.91 -17.64
C PHE A 186 1.97 -10.76 -17.90
N ASN A 187 1.29 -11.22 -16.85
CA ASN A 187 -0.02 -11.86 -17.00
C ASN A 187 -1.04 -10.77 -17.33
N LEU A 188 -1.43 -10.69 -18.60
CA LEU A 188 -2.57 -9.89 -19.04
C LEU A 188 -3.80 -10.34 -18.24
N THR A 189 -4.45 -9.40 -17.58
CA THR A 189 -5.71 -9.64 -16.88
C THR A 189 -6.76 -10.11 -17.89
N SER A 190 -7.28 -11.32 -17.67
CA SER A 190 -8.42 -11.81 -18.44
C SER A 190 -9.66 -11.00 -18.05
N LYS A 191 -10.17 -10.17 -18.96
CA LYS A 191 -11.44 -9.45 -18.81
C LYS A 191 -12.66 -10.37 -19.00
N VAL A 192 -12.66 -11.53 -18.35
CA VAL A 192 -13.81 -12.44 -18.40
C VAL A 192 -14.20 -12.76 -16.97
N ASN A 193 -15.06 -11.90 -16.41
CA ASN A 193 -15.75 -12.16 -15.15
C ASN A 193 -17.24 -11.93 -15.35
N ASP A 194 -18.05 -12.59 -14.53
CA ASP A 194 -19.49 -12.46 -14.46
C ASP A 194 -19.87 -11.06 -13.92
N ASP A 195 -20.04 -10.10 -14.85
CA ASP A 195 -20.07 -8.65 -14.60
C ASP A 195 -21.16 -8.25 -13.60
N ASP A 196 -22.28 -8.95 -13.54
CA ASP A 196 -23.40 -8.63 -12.64
C ASP A 196 -23.07 -8.92 -11.16
N THR A 197 -22.40 -10.03 -10.86
CA THR A 197 -22.07 -10.38 -9.47
C THR A 197 -20.96 -9.49 -8.93
N GLN A 198 -19.97 -9.20 -9.78
CA GLN A 198 -18.86 -8.31 -9.46
C GLN A 198 -19.35 -6.86 -9.28
N SER A 199 -20.28 -6.40 -10.11
CA SER A 199 -20.91 -5.07 -9.98
C SER A 199 -21.68 -4.93 -8.67
N LYS A 200 -22.47 -5.94 -8.28
CA LYS A 200 -23.18 -5.94 -6.99
C LYS A 200 -22.22 -5.83 -5.80
N ARG A 201 -21.09 -6.55 -5.83
CA ARG A 201 -20.08 -6.46 -4.77
C ARG A 201 -19.44 -5.08 -4.70
N TYR A 202 -19.16 -4.49 -5.86
CA TYR A 202 -18.63 -3.13 -5.96
C TYR A 202 -19.61 -2.09 -5.39
N GLU A 203 -20.90 -2.17 -5.73
CA GLU A 203 -21.95 -1.30 -5.19
C GLU A 203 -22.15 -1.46 -3.68
N GLN A 204 -21.85 -2.65 -3.14
CA GLN A 204 -21.85 -2.94 -1.70
C GLN A 204 -20.54 -2.56 -1.00
N GLU A 205 -19.61 -1.90 -1.69
CA GLU A 205 -18.30 -1.49 -1.18
C GLU A 205 -17.46 -2.66 -0.64
N MET A 206 -17.66 -3.86 -1.20
CA MET A 206 -16.93 -5.06 -0.81
C MET A 206 -15.75 -5.34 -1.73
N PHE A 207 -14.58 -5.63 -1.16
CA PHE A 207 -13.41 -6.02 -1.94
C PHE A 207 -13.64 -7.37 -2.63
N ASP A 208 -13.54 -7.38 -3.95
CA ASP A 208 -13.43 -8.59 -4.76
C ASP A 208 -11.96 -8.86 -5.06
N PHE A 209 -11.39 -9.98 -4.57
CA PHE A 209 -9.98 -10.30 -4.80
C PHE A 209 -9.71 -10.88 -6.20
N GLY A 210 -10.75 -11.38 -6.87
CA GLY A 210 -10.68 -11.94 -8.22
C GLY A 210 -9.78 -13.15 -8.35
N ALA A 211 -9.16 -13.26 -9.52
CA ALA A 211 -8.30 -14.38 -9.86
C ALA A 211 -7.11 -14.52 -8.91
N SER A 212 -6.70 -15.77 -8.67
CA SER A 212 -5.62 -16.07 -7.73
C SER A 212 -4.31 -15.39 -8.13
N SER A 213 -3.81 -14.53 -7.25
CA SER A 213 -2.57 -13.78 -7.47
C SER A 213 -1.66 -13.85 -6.26
N ILE A 214 -0.38 -14.10 -6.53
CA ILE A 214 0.68 -14.04 -5.51
C ILE A 214 0.89 -12.62 -4.97
N MET A 215 0.33 -11.59 -5.60
CA MET A 215 0.45 -10.21 -5.10
C MET A 215 -0.27 -9.99 -3.77
N PHE A 216 -1.27 -10.83 -3.44
CA PHE A 216 -1.95 -10.77 -2.14
C PHE A 216 -1.22 -11.54 -1.04
N PHE A 217 -0.17 -12.29 -1.38
CA PHE A 217 0.55 -13.11 -0.42
C PHE A 217 1.21 -12.32 0.72
N PRO A 218 1.93 -11.20 0.49
CA PRO A 218 2.58 -10.48 1.58
C PRO A 218 1.57 -9.82 2.52
N ILE A 219 0.51 -9.21 1.98
CA ILE A 219 -0.53 -8.58 2.81
C ILE A 219 -1.33 -9.61 3.61
N THR A 220 -1.56 -10.81 3.07
CA THR A 220 -2.22 -11.90 3.80
C THR A 220 -1.33 -12.42 4.93
N THR A 221 -0.03 -12.57 4.68
CA THR A 221 0.95 -12.99 5.69
C THR A 221 0.99 -11.98 6.83
N LEU A 222 1.08 -10.69 6.48
CA LEU A 222 1.02 -9.58 7.42
C LEU A 222 -0.25 -9.65 8.28
N ALA A 223 -1.42 -9.77 7.65
CA ALA A 223 -2.69 -9.82 8.36
C ALA A 223 -2.73 -10.97 9.37
N ILE A 224 -2.24 -12.17 9.01
CA ILE A 224 -2.18 -13.32 9.93
C ILE A 224 -1.25 -13.04 11.12
N VAL A 225 -0.03 -12.54 10.87
CA VAL A 225 0.92 -12.20 11.94
C VAL A 225 0.34 -11.14 12.88
N ASN A 226 -0.27 -10.09 12.33
CA ASN A 226 -0.89 -9.01 13.11
C ASN A 226 -2.03 -9.54 13.99
N LEU A 227 -2.86 -10.45 13.48
CA LEU A 227 -3.96 -11.03 14.23
C LEU A 227 -3.46 -11.88 15.40
N LEU A 228 -2.45 -12.72 15.16
CA LEU A 228 -1.85 -13.56 16.20
C LEU A 228 -1.19 -12.70 17.29
N ALA A 229 -0.42 -11.68 16.89
CA ALA A 229 0.20 -10.73 17.82
C ALA A 229 -0.84 -9.96 18.62
N PHE A 230 -1.94 -9.54 18.01
CA PHE A 230 -3.03 -8.84 18.69
C PHE A 230 -3.69 -9.71 19.76
N VAL A 231 -4.04 -10.96 19.43
CA VAL A 231 -4.64 -11.91 20.38
C VAL A 231 -3.68 -12.20 21.53
N TYR A 232 -2.40 -12.41 21.24
CA TYR A 232 -1.38 -12.62 22.27
C TYR A 232 -1.19 -11.39 23.17
N GLY A 233 -1.11 -10.19 22.57
CA GLY A 233 -0.96 -8.93 23.31
C GLY A 233 -2.16 -8.64 24.21
N LEU A 234 -3.39 -8.85 23.72
CA LEU A 234 -4.59 -8.75 24.54
C LEU A 234 -4.55 -9.74 25.71
N TYR A 235 -4.20 -11.00 25.45
CA TYR A 235 -4.05 -12.01 26.49
C TYR A 235 -3.02 -11.58 27.54
N GLY A 236 -1.85 -11.08 27.13
CA GLY A 236 -0.81 -10.58 28.02
C GLY A 236 -1.29 -9.43 28.91
N VAL A 237 -2.05 -8.47 28.36
CA VAL A 237 -2.66 -7.38 29.14
C VAL A 237 -3.64 -7.90 30.19
N PHE A 238 -4.50 -8.86 29.83
CA PHE A 238 -5.49 -9.43 30.76
C PHE A 238 -4.88 -10.28 31.86
N VAL A 239 -3.79 -11.00 31.57
CA VAL A 239 -3.21 -11.99 32.51
C VAL A 239 -2.07 -11.42 33.33
N TRP A 240 -1.17 -10.63 32.73
CA TRP A 240 0.06 -10.15 33.39
C TRP A 240 0.03 -8.67 33.74
N GLY A 241 -0.93 -7.89 33.24
CA GLY A 241 -1.10 -6.46 33.57
C GLY A 241 0.01 -5.52 33.04
N GLU A 242 1.13 -6.06 32.58
CA GLU A 242 2.17 -5.32 31.87
C GLU A 242 1.88 -5.32 30.36
N GLY A 243 1.58 -4.13 29.81
CA GLY A 243 1.24 -3.98 28.41
C GLY A 243 2.30 -3.20 27.63
N LEU A 244 2.76 -3.76 26.52
CA LEU A 244 3.41 -3.02 25.44
C LEU A 244 2.32 -2.19 24.71
N VAL A 245 1.90 -1.08 25.34
CA VAL A 245 0.68 -0.34 24.95
C VAL A 245 0.78 0.27 23.56
N LEU A 246 1.93 0.87 23.20
CA LEU A 246 2.11 1.49 21.88
C LEU A 246 2.18 0.43 20.79
N GLU A 247 2.88 -0.67 21.04
CA GLU A 247 2.91 -1.82 20.15
C GLU A 247 1.48 -2.34 19.93
N LEU A 248 0.74 -2.60 21.01
CA LEU A 248 -0.65 -3.06 20.93
C LEU A 248 -1.55 -2.07 20.19
N MET A 249 -1.37 -0.76 20.37
CA MET A 249 -2.09 0.28 19.63
C MET A 249 -1.83 0.18 18.11
N LEU A 250 -0.56 0.05 17.70
CA LEU A 250 -0.19 -0.08 16.29
C LEU A 250 -0.67 -1.40 15.69
N VAL A 251 -0.54 -2.51 16.42
CA VAL A 251 -1.06 -3.82 16.00
C VAL A 251 -2.58 -3.76 15.84
N SER A 252 -3.28 -3.14 16.80
CA SER A 252 -4.75 -2.96 16.73
C SER A 252 -5.14 -2.18 15.48
N PHE A 253 -4.47 -1.06 15.21
CA PHE A 253 -4.71 -0.27 14.01
C PHE A 253 -4.50 -1.09 12.73
N ALA A 254 -3.43 -1.89 12.68
CA ALA A 254 -3.15 -2.75 11.53
C ALA A 254 -4.19 -3.86 11.36
N VAL A 255 -4.69 -4.46 12.45
CA VAL A 255 -5.76 -5.46 12.44
C VAL A 255 -7.06 -4.84 11.92
N VAL A 256 -7.46 -3.66 12.40
CA VAL A 256 -8.69 -3.00 11.94
C VAL A 256 -8.62 -2.65 10.44
N ASN A 257 -7.46 -2.21 9.95
CA ASN A 257 -7.24 -1.97 8.52
C ASN A 257 -7.20 -3.26 7.69
N SER A 258 -6.89 -4.40 8.31
CA SER A 258 -6.87 -5.72 7.65
C SER A 258 -8.21 -6.46 7.71
N LEU A 259 -9.26 -5.87 8.30
CA LEU A 259 -10.60 -6.49 8.42
C LEU A 259 -11.14 -7.09 7.12
N PRO A 260 -11.08 -6.40 5.96
CA PRO A 260 -11.58 -6.98 4.73
C PRO A 260 -10.83 -8.23 4.28
N ILE A 261 -9.55 -8.35 4.65
CA ILE A 261 -8.71 -9.51 4.37
C ILE A 261 -9.14 -10.70 5.23
N TYR A 262 -9.38 -10.47 6.53
CA TYR A 262 -9.90 -11.52 7.42
C TYR A 262 -11.28 -12.01 6.98
N MET A 263 -12.17 -11.08 6.61
CA MET A 263 -13.49 -11.41 6.06
C MET A 263 -13.37 -12.26 4.81
N ALA A 264 -12.51 -11.86 3.86
CA ALA A 264 -12.28 -12.60 2.61
C ALA A 264 -11.56 -13.94 2.80
N MET A 265 -10.79 -14.11 3.89
CA MET A 265 -10.07 -15.35 4.20
C MET A 265 -10.93 -16.40 4.92
N VAL A 266 -11.77 -15.97 5.87
CA VAL A 266 -12.45 -16.87 6.83
C VAL A 266 -13.96 -16.92 6.64
N LEU A 267 -14.60 -15.76 6.47
CA LEU A 267 -16.06 -15.65 6.57
C LEU A 267 -16.77 -15.80 5.22
N ARG A 268 -16.02 -15.68 4.11
CA ARG A 268 -16.61 -15.57 2.78
C ARG A 268 -16.47 -16.87 1.99
N ASP A 269 -17.58 -17.29 1.36
CA ASP A 269 -17.61 -18.47 0.50
C ASP A 269 -17.87 -18.17 -0.99
N ASP A 270 -18.17 -16.92 -1.34
CA ASP A 270 -18.35 -16.50 -2.74
C ASP A 270 -17.06 -16.44 -3.56
N ASP A 271 -17.20 -16.17 -4.87
CA ASP A 271 -16.10 -16.18 -5.84
C ASP A 271 -15.07 -15.05 -5.70
N GLY A 272 -15.38 -13.98 -4.97
CA GLY A 272 -14.38 -12.92 -4.77
C GLY A 272 -13.53 -13.11 -3.50
N LYS A 273 -13.67 -14.25 -2.81
CA LYS A 273 -12.91 -14.58 -1.60
C LYS A 273 -11.42 -14.64 -1.87
N LEU A 274 -10.62 -14.56 -0.82
CA LEU A 274 -9.18 -14.70 -0.97
C LEU A 274 -8.85 -16.15 -1.39
N PRO A 275 -7.99 -16.36 -2.41
CA PRO A 275 -7.69 -17.70 -2.91
C PRO A 275 -7.07 -18.60 -1.82
N LYS A 276 -7.63 -19.80 -1.61
CA LYS A 276 -7.20 -20.72 -0.54
C LYS A 276 -5.70 -21.05 -0.57
N ASN A 277 -5.11 -21.19 -1.75
CA ASN A 277 -3.68 -21.45 -1.90
C ASN A 277 -2.83 -20.29 -1.34
N VAL A 278 -3.26 -19.05 -1.54
CA VAL A 278 -2.59 -17.86 -0.99
C VAL A 278 -2.70 -17.88 0.53
N CYS A 279 -3.87 -18.21 1.08
CA CYS A 279 -4.07 -18.31 2.54
C CYS A 279 -3.17 -19.37 3.18
N ILE A 280 -3.06 -20.56 2.60
CA ILE A 280 -2.25 -21.67 3.13
C ILE A 280 -0.76 -21.31 3.11
N LEU A 281 -0.28 -20.78 1.97
CA LEU A 281 1.11 -20.34 1.86
C LEU A 281 1.40 -19.20 2.85
N ALA A 282 0.50 -18.22 2.95
CA ALA A 282 0.66 -17.07 3.85
C ALA A 282 0.68 -17.50 5.31
N GLY A 283 -0.17 -18.45 5.70
CA GLY A 283 -0.14 -19.06 7.04
C GLY A 283 1.18 -19.78 7.32
N SER A 284 1.71 -20.52 6.33
CA SER A 284 2.99 -21.22 6.45
C SER A 284 4.15 -20.24 6.63
N LEU A 285 4.17 -19.14 5.86
CA LEU A 285 5.18 -18.09 6.01
C LEU A 285 5.01 -17.32 7.33
N ALA A 286 3.79 -17.03 7.76
CA ALA A 286 3.54 -16.37 9.05
C ALA A 286 4.10 -17.21 10.21
N CYS A 287 3.85 -18.52 10.21
CA CYS A 287 4.45 -19.44 11.17
C CYS A 287 5.98 -19.42 11.09
N PHE A 288 6.56 -19.44 9.88
CA PHE A 288 8.01 -19.38 9.70
C PHE A 288 8.62 -18.08 10.22
N VAL A 289 8.00 -16.92 9.95
CA VAL A 289 8.46 -15.60 10.43
C VAL A 289 8.45 -15.56 11.95
N ILE A 290 7.35 -15.99 12.57
CA ILE A 290 7.25 -16.07 14.03
C ILE A 290 8.34 -17.02 14.55
N MET A 291 8.42 -18.26 14.08
CA MET A 291 9.42 -19.21 14.59
C MET A 291 10.87 -18.74 14.39
N SER A 292 11.17 -18.09 13.26
CA SER A 292 12.52 -17.61 12.96
C SER A 292 12.97 -16.51 13.91
N VAL A 293 12.08 -15.57 14.27
CA VAL A 293 12.42 -14.54 15.25
C VAL A 293 12.61 -15.14 16.64
N PHE A 294 11.85 -16.18 17.01
CA PHE A 294 12.04 -16.91 18.27
C PHE A 294 13.46 -17.47 18.40
N PHE A 295 14.04 -17.97 17.30
CA PHE A 295 15.42 -18.48 17.31
C PHE A 295 16.49 -17.39 17.32
N VAL A 296 16.20 -16.18 16.84
CA VAL A 296 17.16 -15.06 16.78
C VAL A 296 17.21 -14.29 18.11
N LEU A 297 16.09 -14.19 18.83
CA LEU A 297 16.00 -13.44 20.10
C LEU A 297 16.28 -14.30 21.34
N LYS A 298 16.61 -15.58 21.17
CA LYS A 298 17.01 -16.50 22.24
C LYS A 298 18.53 -16.61 22.32
#